data_AF-A0A355M9T8-F1
#
_entry.id   AF-A0A355M9T8-F1
#
_cell.length_a   1.000
_cell.length_b   1.000
_cell.length_c   1.000
_cell.angle_alpha   90.00
_cell.angle_beta   90.00
_cell.angle_gamma   90.00
#
_symmetry.space_group_name_H-M   'P 1'
#
loop_
_entity.id
_entity.type
_entity.pdbx_description
1 polymer ?
#
loop_
_entity_poly.entity_id
_entity_poly.type
_entity_poly.pdbx_seq_one_letter_code
_entity_poly.pdbx_strand_id
1 'polypeptide(L)'
;MLIINVLVPVFGLVLIGTVAYRMNILGRNSNRVLSNFVYFIALPSTLFLSGARTPIARYMDSWPFLAAYLIATAIIFLIVYLKKNDDKKAKIINAMSAASPNTAFMGIPVILAIFGPRGMLEVIMSTLILTVVVVVGVILLDSDHHGAKGMELRKILAILYKNPLVVSILLGIFFSLTNLKLPKCIDDLFSYISATTGTLSLIAIGMTLTFTIPKNILKLIWIDGMKLIAMPLITLLFLKIFNATEFMLATGLVLSSMPVAVTSYIVAQRYNTQVRESSDIVISSTVFSIITLTIIMTVITAFFPGTIAN
;
A
#
# COMPACT_ATOMS: atom_id res chain seq x y z
N MET A 1 -22.08 -12.72 -7.72
CA MET A 1 -22.46 -11.40 -8.27
C MET A 1 -21.57 -10.29 -7.71
N LEU A 2 -21.52 -10.08 -6.39
CA LEU A 2 -20.79 -8.95 -5.79
C LEU A 2 -19.26 -8.95 -6.06
N ILE A 3 -18.60 -10.10 -5.96
CA ILE A 3 -17.15 -10.24 -6.24
C ILE A 3 -16.82 -9.83 -7.68
N ILE A 4 -17.64 -10.27 -8.65
CA ILE A 4 -17.48 -9.94 -10.06
C ILE A 4 -17.69 -8.42 -10.26
N ASN A 5 -18.73 -7.85 -9.64
CA ASN A 5 -19.06 -6.44 -9.77
C ASN A 5 -17.99 -5.49 -9.20
N VAL A 6 -17.20 -5.93 -8.22
CA VAL A 6 -16.13 -5.12 -7.63
C VAL A 6 -14.77 -5.38 -8.29
N LEU A 7 -14.39 -6.65 -8.48
CA LEU A 7 -13.07 -6.99 -8.98
C LEU A 7 -12.93 -6.78 -10.49
N VAL A 8 -13.99 -6.99 -11.28
CA VAL A 8 -13.93 -6.79 -12.73
C VAL A 8 -13.64 -5.33 -13.08
N PRO A 9 -14.30 -4.31 -12.49
CA PRO A 9 -13.91 -2.92 -12.75
C PRO A 9 -12.49 -2.59 -12.29
N VAL A 10 -12.08 -3.06 -11.11
CA VAL A 10 -10.73 -2.80 -10.57
C VAL A 10 -9.65 -3.35 -11.51
N PHE A 11 -9.72 -4.64 -11.85
CA PHE A 11 -8.74 -5.26 -12.73
C PHE A 11 -8.93 -4.88 -14.20
N GLY A 12 -10.15 -4.53 -14.60
CA GLY A 12 -10.46 -3.96 -15.91
C GLY A 12 -9.72 -2.65 -16.15
N LEU A 13 -9.66 -1.76 -15.15
CA LEU A 13 -8.87 -0.52 -15.24
C LEU A 13 -7.36 -0.79 -15.34
N VAL A 14 -6.86 -1.79 -14.60
CA VAL A 14 -5.47 -2.24 -14.73
C VAL A 14 -5.20 -2.77 -16.14
N LEU A 15 -6.11 -3.57 -16.70
CA LEU A 15 -5.98 -4.08 -18.07
C LEU A 15 -6.03 -2.95 -19.11
N ILE A 16 -6.95 -1.99 -18.95
CA ILE A 16 -7.04 -0.80 -19.81
C ILE A 16 -5.72 -0.03 -19.79
N GLY A 17 -5.13 0.21 -18.61
CA GLY A 17 -3.83 0.86 -18.51
C GLY A 17 -2.72 0.07 -19.20
N THR A 18 -2.71 -1.25 -19.04
CA THR A 18 -1.73 -2.14 -19.70
C THR A 18 -1.84 -2.05 -21.22
N VAL A 19 -3.06 -2.12 -21.75
CA VAL A 19 -3.33 -2.03 -23.20
C VAL A 19 -2.99 -0.64 -23.74
N ALA A 20 -3.42 0.43 -23.05
CA ALA A 20 -3.16 1.81 -23.46
C ALA A 20 -1.67 2.13 -23.54
N TYR A 21 -0.87 1.61 -22.59
CA TYR A 21 0.58 1.76 -22.61
C TYR A 21 1.23 0.98 -23.77
N ARG A 22 0.81 -0.27 -24.00
CA ARG A 22 1.32 -1.10 -25.12
C ARG A 22 0.99 -0.53 -26.50
N MET A 23 -0.22 0.01 -26.64
CA MET A 23 -0.66 0.70 -27.86
C MET A 23 -0.10 2.12 -27.98
N ASN A 24 0.66 2.59 -26.99
CA ASN A 24 1.27 3.92 -26.96
C ASN A 24 0.24 5.06 -27.17
N ILE A 25 -1.00 4.87 -26.69
CA ILE A 25 -2.13 5.79 -26.91
C ILE A 25 -1.84 7.17 -26.33
N LEU A 26 -1.24 7.21 -25.13
CA LEU A 26 -0.92 8.42 -24.39
C LEU A 26 0.51 8.91 -24.64
N GLY A 27 1.23 8.30 -25.59
CA GLY A 27 2.62 8.59 -25.88
C GLY A 27 3.63 7.94 -24.93
N ARG A 28 4.90 8.10 -25.29
CA ARG A 28 6.05 7.55 -24.55
C ARG A 28 6.19 8.28 -23.21
N ASN A 29 6.58 7.56 -22.15
CA ASN A 29 6.69 8.05 -20.77
C ASN A 29 5.37 8.39 -20.06
N SER A 30 4.23 8.11 -20.68
CA SER A 30 2.89 8.35 -20.09
C SER A 30 2.68 7.63 -18.76
N ASN A 31 3.27 6.44 -18.58
CA ASN A 31 3.28 5.72 -17.31
C ASN A 31 3.86 6.56 -16.16
N ARG A 32 5.04 7.17 -16.37
CA ARG A 32 5.72 8.00 -15.37
C ARG A 32 4.94 9.26 -15.05
N VAL A 33 4.41 9.93 -16.07
CA VAL A 33 3.61 11.15 -15.88
C VAL A 33 2.36 10.86 -15.07
N LEU A 34 1.62 9.80 -15.42
CA LEU A 34 0.40 9.44 -14.72
C LEU A 34 0.67 8.96 -13.29
N SER A 35 1.68 8.10 -13.08
CA SER A 35 2.09 7.69 -11.73
C SER A 35 2.50 8.88 -10.87
N ASN A 36 3.20 9.86 -11.42
CA ASN A 36 3.58 11.08 -10.70
C ASN A 36 2.36 11.95 -10.35
N PHE A 37 1.42 12.13 -11.27
CA PHE A 37 0.17 12.84 -10.98
C PHE A 37 -0.57 12.17 -9.82
N VAL A 38 -0.71 10.85 -9.88
CA VAL A 38 -1.37 10.08 -8.82
C VAL A 38 -0.63 10.23 -7.49
N TYR A 39 0.70 10.08 -7.48
CA TYR A 39 1.50 10.11 -6.26
C TYR A 39 1.64 11.49 -5.60
N PHE A 40 1.79 12.54 -6.40
CA PHE A 40 2.05 13.89 -5.89
C PHE A 40 0.80 14.76 -5.76
N ILE A 41 -0.31 14.39 -6.41
CA ILE A 41 -1.53 15.22 -6.45
C ILE A 41 -2.74 14.42 -5.96
N ALA A 42 -3.07 13.29 -6.59
CA ALA A 42 -4.33 12.59 -6.33
C ALA A 42 -4.37 11.88 -4.96
N LEU A 43 -3.37 11.06 -4.66
CA LEU A 43 -3.26 10.33 -3.39
C LEU A 43 -3.11 11.29 -2.18
N PRO A 44 -2.24 12.32 -2.23
CA PRO A 44 -2.17 13.37 -1.21
C PRO A 44 -3.53 14.00 -0.91
N SER A 45 -4.25 14.42 -1.96
CA SER A 45 -5.58 15.03 -1.84
C SER A 45 -6.58 14.10 -1.17
N THR A 46 -6.60 12.82 -1.57
CA THR A 46 -7.49 11.81 -1.01
C THR A 46 -7.21 11.53 0.46
N LEU A 47 -5.93 11.38 0.82
CA LEU A 47 -5.52 11.10 2.20
C LEU A 47 -5.73 12.30 3.12
N PHE A 48 -5.45 13.51 2.65
CA PHE A 48 -5.75 14.74 3.37
C PHE A 48 -7.24 14.85 3.67
N LEU A 49 -8.07 14.75 2.63
CA LEU A 49 -9.52 14.88 2.75
C LEU A 49 -10.12 13.80 3.66
N SER A 50 -9.67 12.56 3.50
CA SER A 50 -10.09 11.44 4.35
C SER A 50 -9.67 11.64 5.80
N GLY A 51 -8.44 12.14 6.04
CA GLY A 51 -7.96 12.44 7.39
C GLY A 51 -8.75 13.57 8.05
N ALA A 52 -8.99 14.66 7.32
CA ALA A 52 -9.75 15.81 7.81
C ALA A 52 -11.21 15.49 8.13
N ARG A 53 -11.83 14.58 7.36
CA ARG A 53 -13.24 14.17 7.54
C ARG A 53 -13.43 13.05 8.57
N THR A 54 -12.36 12.38 9.00
CA THR A 54 -12.47 11.28 9.97
C THR A 54 -12.50 11.85 11.39
N PRO A 55 -13.54 11.57 12.21
CA PRO A 55 -13.58 12.04 13.60
C PRO A 55 -12.45 11.46 14.45
N ILE A 56 -11.87 12.26 15.35
CA ILE A 56 -10.74 11.82 16.18
C ILE A 56 -11.04 10.58 17.04
N ALA A 57 -12.27 10.45 17.54
CA ALA A 57 -12.70 9.29 18.31
C ALA A 57 -12.46 7.97 17.56
N ARG A 58 -12.69 7.95 16.24
CA ARG A 58 -12.43 6.76 15.42
C ARG A 58 -10.96 6.37 15.38
N TYR A 59 -10.03 7.32 15.43
CA TYR A 59 -8.60 7.00 15.49
C TYR A 59 -8.23 6.28 16.79
N MET A 60 -8.86 6.67 17.91
CA MET A 60 -8.65 6.03 19.21
C MET A 60 -9.27 4.63 19.24
N ASP A 61 -10.46 4.46 18.68
CA ASP A 61 -11.15 3.18 18.62
C ASP A 61 -10.47 2.17 17.67
N SER A 62 -9.70 2.66 16.68
CA SER A 62 -8.98 1.85 15.70
C SER A 62 -7.60 1.34 16.17
N TRP A 63 -7.27 1.45 17.46
CA TRP A 63 -6.02 0.91 18.00
C TRP A 63 -5.81 -0.61 17.75
N PRO A 64 -6.84 -1.49 17.77
CA PRO A 64 -6.63 -2.93 17.53
C PRO A 64 -6.12 -3.17 16.12
N PHE A 65 -6.63 -2.42 15.14
CA PHE A 65 -6.18 -2.47 13.76
C PHE A 65 -4.71 -2.02 13.65
N LEU A 66 -4.39 -0.86 14.23
CA LEU A 66 -3.04 -0.30 14.17
C LEU A 66 -2.01 -1.26 14.78
N ALA A 67 -2.29 -1.80 15.96
CA ALA A 67 -1.43 -2.74 16.64
C ALA A 67 -1.26 -4.05 15.85
N ALA A 68 -2.36 -4.66 15.40
CA ALA A 68 -2.32 -5.91 14.64
C ALA A 68 -1.53 -5.76 13.34
N TYR A 69 -1.81 -4.70 12.58
CA TYR A 69 -1.18 -4.48 11.28
C TYR A 69 0.32 -4.17 11.44
N LEU A 70 0.70 -3.39 12.46
CA LEU A 70 2.10 -3.09 12.76
C LEU A 70 2.86 -4.35 13.16
N ILE A 71 2.30 -5.17 14.05
CA ILE A 71 2.92 -6.42 14.49
C ILE A 71 3.05 -7.41 13.34
N ALA A 72 2.00 -7.60 12.54
CA ALA A 72 2.04 -8.47 11.37
C ALA A 72 3.12 -8.03 10.38
N THR A 73 3.20 -6.73 10.11
CA THR A 73 4.23 -6.14 9.24
C THR A 73 5.63 -6.38 9.78
N ALA A 74 5.84 -6.15 11.09
CA ALA A 74 7.13 -6.36 11.75
C ALA A 74 7.56 -7.84 11.74
N ILE A 75 6.62 -8.76 11.98
CA ILE A 75 6.89 -10.21 11.93
C ILE A 75 7.28 -10.63 10.52
N ILE A 76 6.55 -10.22 9.49
CA ILE A 76 6.88 -10.55 8.10
C ILE A 76 8.23 -9.97 7.70
N PHE A 77 8.49 -8.71 8.06
CA PHE A 77 9.79 -8.09 7.83
C PHE A 77 10.90 -8.91 8.48
N LEU A 78 10.75 -9.29 9.74
CA LEU A 78 11.75 -10.04 10.49
C LEU A 78 11.98 -11.46 9.92
N ILE A 79 10.92 -12.20 9.60
CA ILE A 79 11.01 -13.55 9.02
C ILE A 79 11.83 -13.53 7.72
N VAL A 80 11.53 -12.56 6.84
CA VAL A 80 12.23 -12.47 5.55
C VAL A 80 13.65 -11.93 5.72
N TYR A 81 13.87 -10.98 6.62
CA TYR A 81 15.19 -10.44 6.93
C TYR A 81 16.14 -11.50 7.52
N LEU A 82 15.64 -12.39 8.38
CA LEU A 82 16.45 -13.42 9.04
C LEU A 82 16.79 -14.61 8.13
N LYS A 83 16.21 -14.69 6.93
CA LYS A 83 16.50 -15.78 5.98
C LYS A 83 18.01 -15.86 5.69
N LYS A 84 18.56 -17.06 5.82
CA LYS A 84 19.97 -17.34 5.50
C LYS A 84 20.11 -17.46 3.97
N ASN A 85 21.26 -17.05 3.43
CA ASN A 85 21.70 -17.13 2.02
C ASN A 85 21.63 -15.85 1.16
N ASP A 86 21.00 -14.77 1.62
CA ASP A 86 21.07 -13.46 0.95
C ASP A 86 22.17 -12.59 1.59
N ASP A 87 22.81 -11.71 0.81
CA ASP A 87 23.64 -10.63 1.37
C ASP A 87 22.79 -9.64 2.18
N LYS A 88 23.41 -8.81 3.02
CA LYS A 88 22.68 -7.95 3.95
C LYS A 88 21.76 -6.95 3.24
N LYS A 89 22.19 -6.34 2.14
CA LYS A 89 21.37 -5.40 1.35
C LYS A 89 20.20 -6.13 0.69
N ALA A 90 20.47 -7.31 0.15
CA ALA A 90 19.43 -8.19 -0.38
C ALA A 90 18.35 -8.55 0.64
N LYS A 91 18.74 -8.93 1.87
CA LYS A 91 17.79 -9.25 2.95
C LYS A 91 16.87 -8.07 3.24
N ILE A 92 17.41 -6.85 3.28
CA ILE A 92 16.63 -5.65 3.57
C ILE A 92 15.61 -5.39 2.47
N ILE A 93 16.01 -5.43 1.19
CA ILE A 93 15.07 -5.21 0.06
C ILE A 93 14.01 -6.30 -0.01
N ASN A 94 14.37 -7.57 0.22
CA ASN A 94 13.41 -8.67 0.28
C ASN A 94 12.40 -8.48 1.41
N ALA A 95 12.87 -8.13 2.61
CA ALA A 95 12.03 -7.89 3.77
C ALA A 95 11.09 -6.71 3.56
N MET A 96 11.59 -5.61 2.99
CA MET A 96 10.75 -4.48 2.58
C MET A 96 9.70 -4.91 1.56
N SER A 97 10.08 -5.69 0.55
CA SER A 97 9.14 -6.18 -0.48
C SER A 97 8.02 -7.01 0.16
N ALA A 98 8.34 -7.95 1.06
CA ALA A 98 7.34 -8.76 1.74
C ALA A 98 6.47 -7.97 2.74
N ALA A 99 6.99 -6.90 3.35
CA ALA A 99 6.31 -6.14 4.39
C ALA A 99 5.66 -4.83 3.90
N SER A 100 5.73 -4.52 2.59
CA SER A 100 5.25 -3.25 2.02
C SER A 100 4.05 -3.47 1.10
N PRO A 101 2.83 -3.67 1.64
CA PRO A 101 1.61 -3.69 0.84
C PRO A 101 1.39 -2.36 0.12
N ASN A 102 0.88 -2.42 -1.11
CA ASN A 102 0.53 -1.27 -1.91
C ASN A 102 -0.80 -0.64 -1.48
N THR A 103 -0.84 -0.11 -0.26
CA THR A 103 -2.04 0.45 0.37
C THR A 103 -2.51 1.74 -0.30
N ALA A 104 -1.60 2.50 -0.91
CA ALA A 104 -1.93 3.78 -1.53
C ALA A 104 -2.45 3.61 -2.97
N PHE A 105 -1.63 3.09 -3.90
CA PHE A 105 -2.04 3.02 -5.31
C PHE A 105 -3.15 2.00 -5.57
N MET A 106 -3.08 0.84 -4.91
CA MET A 106 -4.08 -0.23 -5.09
C MET A 106 -5.06 -0.32 -3.92
N GLY A 107 -4.60 -0.10 -2.69
CA GLY A 107 -5.48 -0.20 -1.51
C GLY A 107 -6.59 0.85 -1.51
N ILE A 108 -6.32 2.11 -1.84
CA ILE A 108 -7.35 3.17 -1.89
C ILE A 108 -8.51 2.80 -2.83
N PRO A 109 -8.31 2.56 -4.14
CA PRO A 109 -9.42 2.21 -5.03
C PRO A 109 -10.17 0.96 -4.58
N VAL A 110 -9.44 -0.07 -4.13
CA VAL A 110 -10.07 -1.33 -3.73
C VAL A 110 -10.91 -1.16 -2.47
N ILE A 111 -10.40 -0.46 -1.46
CA ILE A 111 -11.15 -0.18 -0.23
C ILE A 111 -12.36 0.71 -0.51
N LEU A 112 -12.22 1.75 -1.34
CA LEU A 112 -13.35 2.59 -1.72
C LEU A 112 -14.43 1.79 -2.48
N ALA A 113 -14.04 0.86 -3.34
CA ALA A 113 -14.97 0.03 -4.09
C ALA A 113 -15.72 -0.99 -3.22
N ILE A 114 -15.09 -1.52 -2.17
CA ILE A 114 -15.68 -2.56 -1.31
C ILE A 114 -16.41 -1.97 -0.10
N PHE A 115 -15.78 -1.02 0.59
CA PHE A 115 -16.19 -0.52 1.91
C PHE A 115 -16.60 0.96 1.88
N GLY A 116 -16.48 1.62 0.72
CA GLY A 116 -16.70 3.05 0.59
C GLY A 116 -15.73 3.90 1.42
N PRO A 117 -16.06 5.18 1.66
CA PRO A 117 -15.22 6.09 2.45
C PRO A 117 -14.96 5.61 3.88
N ARG A 118 -15.80 4.71 4.42
CA ARG A 118 -15.70 4.22 5.80
C ARG A 118 -14.39 3.50 6.09
N GLY A 119 -13.80 2.83 5.10
CA GLY A 119 -12.55 2.06 5.22
C GLY A 119 -11.27 2.89 5.04
N MET A 120 -11.40 4.19 4.75
CA MET A 120 -10.24 5.04 4.48
C MET A 120 -9.34 5.27 5.70
N LEU A 121 -9.89 5.12 6.91
CA LEU A 121 -9.09 5.20 8.14
C LEU A 121 -8.05 4.08 8.20
N GLU A 122 -8.45 2.85 7.87
CA GLU A 122 -7.56 1.69 7.82
C GLU A 122 -6.52 1.83 6.70
N VAL A 123 -6.87 2.48 5.60
CA VAL A 123 -5.90 2.85 4.54
C VAL A 123 -4.88 3.87 5.05
N ILE A 124 -5.31 4.90 5.78
CA ILE A 124 -4.42 5.90 6.38
C ILE A 124 -3.43 5.20 7.32
N MET A 125 -3.93 4.39 8.26
CA MET A 125 -3.09 3.70 9.25
C MET A 125 -2.10 2.75 8.59
N SER A 126 -2.54 1.94 7.62
CA SER A 126 -1.67 1.00 6.91
C SER A 126 -0.63 1.72 6.03
N THR A 127 -0.97 2.87 5.44
CA THR A 127 -0.03 3.70 4.65
C THR A 127 1.03 4.38 5.52
N LEU A 128 0.68 4.77 6.76
CA LEU A 128 1.67 5.23 7.74
C LEU A 128 2.62 4.10 8.13
N ILE A 129 2.11 2.88 8.36
CA ILE A 129 2.95 1.71 8.67
C ILE A 129 3.89 1.39 7.49
N LEU A 130 3.40 1.43 6.25
CA LEU A 130 4.24 1.31 5.06
C LEU A 130 5.39 2.32 5.05
N THR A 131 5.12 3.57 5.43
CA THR A 131 6.17 4.60 5.55
C THR A 131 7.22 4.21 6.59
N VAL A 132 6.80 3.66 7.73
CA VAL A 132 7.73 3.16 8.76
C VAL A 132 8.61 2.05 8.20
N VAL A 133 8.06 1.08 7.47
CA VAL A 133 8.84 0.01 6.81
C VAL A 133 9.90 0.58 5.88
N VAL A 134 9.53 1.58 5.07
CA VAL A 134 10.46 2.24 4.13
C VAL A 134 11.57 2.97 4.88
N VAL A 135 11.23 3.71 5.93
CA VAL A 135 12.21 4.42 6.77
C VAL A 135 13.17 3.44 7.44
N VAL A 136 12.66 2.37 8.05
CA VAL A 136 13.49 1.32 8.67
C VAL A 136 14.42 0.68 7.65
N GLY A 137 13.91 0.32 6.48
CA GLY A 137 14.72 -0.27 5.41
C GLY A 137 15.82 0.65 4.91
N VAL A 138 15.52 1.94 4.72
CA VAL A 138 16.50 2.97 4.33
C VAL A 138 17.57 3.13 5.41
N ILE A 139 17.21 3.18 6.70
CA ILE A 139 18.17 3.27 7.81
C ILE A 139 19.11 2.06 7.82
N LEU A 140 18.57 0.85 7.64
CA LEU A 140 19.37 -0.39 7.61
C LEU A 140 20.33 -0.41 6.41
N LEU A 141 19.90 0.09 5.25
CA LEU A 141 20.74 0.19 4.04
C LEU A 141 21.82 1.27 4.19
N ASP A 142 21.51 2.43 4.76
CA ASP A 142 22.46 3.52 4.98
C ASP A 142 23.54 3.14 5.99
N SER A 143 23.16 2.44 7.06
CA SER A 143 24.09 1.94 8.09
C SER A 143 25.09 0.92 7.52
N ASP A 144 24.69 0.20 6.47
CA ASP A 144 25.57 -0.70 5.73
C ASP A 144 26.51 0.05 4.78
N HIS A 145 26.08 1.20 4.26
CA HIS A 145 26.81 1.98 3.25
C HIS A 145 27.87 2.93 3.85
N HIS A 146 27.60 3.51 5.03
CA HIS A 146 28.45 4.55 5.64
C HIS A 146 29.16 4.10 6.93
N GLY A 147 29.10 2.81 7.27
CA GLY A 147 29.52 2.31 8.59
C GLY A 147 28.51 2.67 9.69
N ALA A 148 28.69 2.14 10.90
CA ALA A 148 27.74 2.21 12.02
C ALA A 148 27.48 3.63 12.62
N LYS A 149 27.67 4.70 11.85
CA LYS A 149 27.07 6.00 12.16
C LYS A 149 25.60 5.91 11.77
N GLY A 150 24.75 5.62 12.75
CA GLY A 150 23.29 5.61 12.57
C GLY A 150 22.81 6.86 11.83
N MET A 151 21.74 6.71 11.06
CA MET A 151 21.18 7.82 10.27
C MET A 151 20.82 8.99 11.19
N GLU A 152 21.32 10.19 10.89
CA GLU A 152 20.98 11.38 11.66
C GLU A 152 19.46 11.58 11.69
N LEU A 153 18.90 11.88 12.87
CA LEU A 153 17.47 12.17 13.04
C LEU A 153 16.97 13.21 12.02
N ARG A 154 17.82 14.20 11.69
CA ARG A 154 17.56 15.20 10.65
C ARG A 154 17.25 14.60 9.28
N LYS A 155 17.95 13.53 8.88
CA LYS A 155 17.71 12.84 7.60
C LYS A 155 16.40 12.06 7.61
N ILE A 156 16.06 11.42 8.74
CA ILE A 156 14.77 10.73 8.90
C ILE A 156 13.61 11.72 8.80
N LEU A 157 13.69 12.83 9.55
CA LEU A 157 12.69 13.90 9.48
C LEU A 157 12.60 14.49 8.07
N ALA A 158 13.71 14.66 7.37
CA ALA A 158 13.71 15.11 5.99
C ALA A 158 13.03 14.11 5.03
N ILE A 159 13.17 12.79 5.24
CA ILE A 159 12.47 11.76 4.46
C ILE A 159 10.96 11.85 4.68
N LEU A 160 10.53 11.98 5.95
CA LEU A 160 9.12 12.09 6.30
C LEU A 160 8.49 13.37 5.75
N TYR A 161 9.16 14.50 5.91
CA TYR A 161 8.69 15.80 5.41
C TYR A 161 8.62 15.86 3.87
N LYS A 162 9.51 15.15 3.18
CA LYS A 162 9.49 15.06 1.71
C LYS A 162 8.47 14.07 1.16
N ASN A 163 7.85 13.25 2.01
CA ASN A 163 6.85 12.28 1.58
C ASN A 163 5.46 12.96 1.55
N PRO A 164 4.89 13.22 0.35
CA PRO A 164 3.65 13.97 0.23
C PRO A 164 2.46 13.24 0.87
N LEU A 165 2.47 11.90 0.91
CA LEU A 165 1.42 11.12 1.54
C LEU A 165 1.42 11.31 3.06
N VAL A 166 2.59 11.29 3.68
CA VAL A 166 2.75 11.50 5.14
C VAL A 166 2.30 12.90 5.52
N VAL A 167 2.80 13.92 4.80
CA VAL A 167 2.42 15.32 5.06
C VAL A 167 0.91 15.50 4.93
N SER A 168 0.30 14.92 3.90
CA SER A 168 -1.15 15.02 3.69
C SER A 168 -1.96 14.34 4.79
N ILE A 169 -1.55 13.14 5.23
CA ILE A 169 -2.18 12.44 6.35
C ILE A 169 -2.07 13.27 7.63
N LEU A 170 -0.88 13.80 7.95
CA LEU A 170 -0.66 14.59 9.15
C LEU A 170 -1.48 15.89 9.14
N LEU A 171 -1.56 16.57 8.00
CA LEU A 171 -2.43 17.73 7.83
C LEU A 171 -3.90 17.36 8.00
N GLY A 172 -4.36 16.25 7.41
CA GLY A 172 -5.73 15.78 7.59
C GLY A 172 -6.06 15.49 9.06
N ILE A 173 -5.19 14.76 9.75
CA ILE A 173 -5.33 14.46 11.18
C ILE A 173 -5.33 15.75 12.00
N PHE A 174 -4.51 16.74 11.66
CA PHE A 174 -4.49 18.04 12.33
C PHE A 174 -5.84 18.78 12.24
N PHE A 175 -6.48 18.78 11.06
CA PHE A 175 -7.82 19.35 10.90
C PHE A 175 -8.88 18.60 11.73
N SER A 176 -8.78 17.26 11.78
CA SER A 176 -9.64 16.44 12.62
C SER A 176 -9.45 16.75 14.12
N LEU A 177 -8.21 16.85 14.60
CA LEU A 177 -7.87 17.16 15.99
C LEU A 177 -8.38 18.53 16.44
N THR A 178 -8.28 19.52 15.57
CA THR A 178 -8.69 20.90 15.87
C THR A 178 -10.19 21.15 15.63
N ASN A 179 -10.91 20.16 15.11
CA ASN A 179 -12.30 20.30 14.63
C ASN A 179 -12.50 21.48 13.66
N LEU A 180 -11.45 21.88 12.95
CA LEU A 180 -11.52 22.94 11.95
C LEU A 180 -12.30 22.43 10.74
N LYS A 181 -13.41 23.09 10.43
CA LYS A 181 -14.16 22.80 9.21
C LYS A 181 -13.41 23.38 8.02
N LEU A 182 -13.20 22.55 6.99
CA LEU A 182 -12.68 23.03 5.72
C LEU A 182 -13.69 24.00 5.08
N PRO A 183 -13.25 25.17 4.59
CA PRO A 183 -14.09 25.99 3.71
C PRO A 183 -14.57 25.17 2.53
N LYS A 184 -15.84 25.32 2.16
CA LYS A 184 -16.47 24.53 1.08
C LYS A 184 -15.65 24.52 -0.21
N CYS A 185 -15.10 25.66 -0.61
CA CYS A 185 -14.26 25.76 -1.81
C CYS A 185 -13.02 24.86 -1.75
N ILE A 186 -12.37 24.73 -0.59
CA ILE A 186 -11.20 23.88 -0.40
C ILE A 186 -11.60 22.41 -0.36
N ASP A 187 -12.68 22.10 0.35
CA ASP A 187 -13.23 20.73 0.42
C ASP A 187 -13.67 20.22 -0.96
N ASP A 188 -14.34 21.04 -1.76
CA ASP A 188 -14.75 20.73 -3.14
C ASP A 188 -13.54 20.55 -4.05
N LEU A 189 -12.53 21.43 -3.97
CA LEU A 189 -11.29 21.33 -4.75
C LEU A 189 -10.59 19.98 -4.53
N PHE A 190 -10.35 19.61 -3.27
CA PHE A 190 -9.73 18.33 -2.95
C PHE A 190 -10.64 17.16 -3.26
N SER A 191 -11.97 17.32 -3.18
CA SER A 191 -12.93 16.28 -3.59
C SER A 191 -12.84 15.98 -5.08
N TYR A 192 -12.75 17.00 -5.94
CA TYR A 192 -12.60 16.81 -7.39
C TYR A 192 -11.32 16.06 -7.73
N ILE A 193 -10.21 16.43 -7.09
CA ILE A 193 -8.93 15.73 -7.29
C ILE A 193 -9.01 14.30 -6.75
N SER A 194 -9.55 14.13 -5.55
CA SER A 194 -9.66 12.83 -4.87
C SER A 194 -10.48 11.83 -5.68
N ALA A 195 -11.56 12.29 -6.33
CA ALA A 195 -12.41 11.47 -7.19
C ALA A 195 -11.65 10.82 -8.37
N THR A 196 -10.55 11.43 -8.84
CA THR A 196 -9.72 10.85 -9.91
C THR A 196 -8.81 9.72 -9.43
N THR A 197 -8.55 9.64 -8.12
CA THR A 197 -7.51 8.80 -7.53
C THR A 197 -7.70 7.33 -7.86
N GLY A 198 -8.91 6.81 -7.66
CA GLY A 198 -9.15 5.38 -7.83
C GLY A 198 -8.96 4.92 -9.27
N THR A 199 -9.52 5.65 -10.24
CA THR A 199 -9.42 5.31 -11.65
C THR A 199 -7.98 5.47 -12.16
N LEU A 200 -7.36 6.62 -11.90
CA LEU A 200 -6.04 6.92 -12.44
C LEU A 200 -4.94 6.09 -11.77
N SER A 201 -5.07 5.71 -10.49
CA SER A 201 -4.07 4.86 -9.83
C SER A 201 -4.07 3.44 -10.39
N LEU A 202 -5.23 2.86 -10.67
CA LEU A 202 -5.34 1.52 -11.26
C LEU A 202 -4.85 1.49 -12.71
N ILE A 203 -5.20 2.51 -13.50
CA ILE A 203 -4.65 2.67 -14.86
C ILE A 203 -3.12 2.81 -14.79
N ALA A 204 -2.61 3.67 -13.90
CA ALA A 204 -1.17 3.85 -13.73
C ALA A 204 -0.46 2.55 -13.33
N ILE A 205 -1.02 1.76 -12.41
CA ILE A 205 -0.51 0.42 -12.07
C ILE A 205 -0.43 -0.44 -13.33
N GLY A 206 -1.51 -0.52 -14.11
CA GLY A 206 -1.54 -1.26 -15.37
C GLY A 206 -0.46 -0.86 -16.37
N MET A 207 -0.24 0.45 -16.53
CA MET A 207 0.80 0.99 -17.43
C MET A 207 2.23 0.66 -16.98
N THR A 208 2.44 0.27 -15.72
CA THR A 208 3.75 -0.16 -15.21
C THR A 208 4.00 -1.65 -15.33
N LEU A 209 2.99 -2.46 -15.68
CA LEU A 209 3.12 -3.91 -15.80
C LEU A 209 3.92 -4.28 -17.07
N THR A 210 5.17 -4.66 -16.86
CA THR A 210 6.04 -5.24 -17.87
C THR A 210 6.24 -6.72 -17.59
N PHE A 211 5.92 -7.61 -18.53
CA PHE A 211 6.09 -9.04 -18.32
C PHE A 211 7.53 -9.44 -18.64
N THR A 212 8.28 -9.83 -17.61
CA THR A 212 9.65 -10.32 -17.70
C THR A 212 9.73 -11.75 -17.15
N ILE A 213 10.67 -12.54 -17.69
CA ILE A 213 10.96 -13.86 -17.11
C ILE A 213 11.83 -13.63 -15.85
N PRO A 214 11.34 -14.04 -14.67
CA PRO A 214 12.07 -13.84 -13.43
C PRO A 214 13.33 -14.70 -13.39
N LYS A 215 14.43 -14.13 -12.89
CA LYS A 215 15.72 -14.84 -12.81
C LYS A 215 15.74 -15.92 -11.72
N ASN A 216 15.04 -15.71 -10.61
CA ASN A 216 15.03 -16.62 -9.46
C ASN A 216 13.60 -16.90 -9.00
N ILE A 217 12.99 -17.91 -9.63
CA ILE A 217 11.58 -18.28 -9.42
C ILE A 217 11.31 -18.70 -7.97
N LEU A 218 12.20 -19.48 -7.35
CA LEU A 218 12.01 -19.96 -5.98
C LEU A 218 11.98 -18.82 -4.95
N LYS A 219 12.87 -17.83 -5.13
CA LYS A 219 12.91 -16.64 -4.26
C LYS A 219 11.67 -15.77 -4.44
N LEU A 220 11.22 -15.60 -5.68
CA LEU A 220 10.00 -14.87 -6.01
C LEU A 220 8.77 -15.53 -5.37
N ILE A 221 8.58 -16.84 -5.55
CA ILE A 221 7.47 -17.60 -4.94
C ILE A 221 7.48 -17.45 -3.42
N TRP A 222 8.67 -17.49 -2.80
CA TRP A 222 8.79 -17.32 -1.36
C TRP A 222 8.34 -15.93 -0.88
N ILE A 223 8.79 -14.85 -1.54
CA ILE A 223 8.46 -13.48 -1.14
C ILE A 223 6.99 -13.19 -1.42
N ASP A 224 6.47 -13.61 -2.57
CA ASP A 224 5.05 -13.48 -2.91
C ASP A 224 4.18 -14.27 -1.95
N GLY A 225 4.58 -15.49 -1.57
CA GLY A 225 3.88 -16.29 -0.55
C GLY A 225 3.87 -15.61 0.81
N MET A 226 5.00 -15.02 1.23
CA MET A 226 5.05 -14.23 2.46
C MET A 226 4.13 -13.00 2.40
N LYS A 227 4.08 -12.33 1.26
CA LYS A 227 3.31 -11.10 1.09
C LYS A 227 1.82 -11.32 0.93
N LEU A 228 1.41 -12.31 0.14
CA LEU A 228 0.03 -12.52 -0.28
C LEU A 228 -0.69 -13.60 0.55
N ILE A 229 0.04 -14.44 1.28
CA ILE A 229 -0.56 -15.49 2.11
C ILE A 229 -0.22 -15.28 3.58
N ALA A 230 1.07 -15.24 3.93
CA ALA A 230 1.46 -15.15 5.34
C ALA A 230 1.05 -13.82 5.97
N MET A 231 1.26 -12.68 5.30
CA MET A 231 0.91 -11.37 5.82
C MET A 231 -0.60 -11.23 6.13
N PRO A 232 -1.55 -11.61 5.26
CA PRO A 232 -2.97 -11.64 5.60
C PRO A 232 -3.32 -12.57 6.78
N LEU A 233 -2.74 -13.77 6.82
CA LEU A 233 -3.00 -14.73 7.90
C LEU A 233 -2.51 -14.21 9.27
N ILE A 234 -1.32 -13.63 9.31
CA ILE A 234 -0.78 -13.04 10.54
C ILE A 234 -1.59 -11.80 10.93
N THR A 235 -1.97 -10.96 9.97
CA THR A 235 -2.83 -9.80 10.22
C THR A 235 -4.17 -10.24 10.82
N LEU A 236 -4.81 -11.27 10.25
CA LEU A 236 -6.05 -11.85 10.76
C LEU A 236 -5.89 -12.39 12.19
N LEU A 237 -4.80 -13.12 12.45
CA LEU A 237 -4.50 -13.68 13.76
C LEU A 237 -4.43 -12.58 14.82
N PHE A 238 -3.65 -11.53 14.58
CA PHE A 238 -3.49 -10.45 15.55
C PHE A 238 -4.73 -9.57 15.69
N LEU A 239 -5.49 -9.36 14.60
CA LEU A 239 -6.78 -8.67 14.69
C LEU A 239 -7.76 -9.44 15.59
N LYS A 240 -7.78 -10.78 15.52
CA LYS A 240 -8.56 -11.61 16.44
C LYS A 240 -8.04 -11.55 17.87
N ILE A 241 -6.72 -11.59 18.08
CA ILE A 241 -6.11 -11.50 19.42
C ILE A 241 -6.48 -10.17 20.11
N PHE A 242 -6.51 -9.06 19.37
CA PHE A 242 -6.89 -7.76 19.91
C PHE A 242 -8.40 -7.48 19.90
N ASN A 243 -9.23 -8.50 19.63
CA ASN A 243 -10.69 -8.37 19.56
C ASN A 243 -11.15 -7.24 18.62
N ALA A 244 -10.49 -7.10 17.48
CA ALA A 244 -10.85 -6.10 16.48
C ALA A 244 -12.25 -6.38 15.92
N THR A 245 -12.96 -5.31 15.56
CA THR A 245 -14.31 -5.41 14.97
C THR A 245 -14.29 -6.16 13.64
N GLU A 246 -15.43 -6.72 13.22
CA GLU A 246 -15.57 -7.38 11.92
C GLU A 246 -15.17 -6.47 10.75
N PHE A 247 -15.45 -5.17 10.86
CA PHE A 247 -15.04 -4.20 9.84
C PHE A 247 -13.51 -4.07 9.75
N MET A 248 -12.81 -4.06 10.89
CA MET A 248 -11.34 -4.04 10.93
C MET A 248 -10.75 -5.35 10.42
N LEU A 249 -11.37 -6.49 10.72
CA LEU A 249 -11.00 -7.80 10.17
C LEU A 249 -11.08 -7.79 8.64
N ALA A 250 -12.20 -7.35 8.08
CA ALA A 250 -12.43 -7.31 6.64
C ALA A 250 -11.45 -6.34 5.92
N THR A 251 -11.35 -5.10 6.38
CA THR A 251 -10.44 -4.09 5.80
C THR A 251 -8.97 -4.49 5.96
N GLY A 252 -8.59 -5.04 7.12
CA GLY A 252 -7.24 -5.53 7.39
C GLY A 252 -6.83 -6.68 6.49
N LEU A 253 -7.72 -7.64 6.26
CA LEU A 253 -7.51 -8.73 5.30
C LEU A 253 -7.29 -8.20 3.88
N VAL A 254 -8.12 -7.26 3.41
CA VAL A 254 -7.96 -6.67 2.07
C VAL A 254 -6.64 -5.92 1.97
N LEU A 255 -6.33 -5.02 2.91
CA LEU A 255 -5.12 -4.19 2.88
C LEU A 255 -3.83 -5.01 3.01
N SER A 256 -3.83 -6.06 3.84
CA SER A 256 -2.69 -6.95 3.96
C SER A 256 -2.49 -7.83 2.72
N SER A 257 -3.55 -8.07 1.95
CA SER A 257 -3.52 -8.85 0.70
C SER A 257 -3.17 -8.03 -0.55
N MET A 258 -2.96 -6.73 -0.40
CA MET A 258 -2.45 -5.88 -1.48
C MET A 258 -1.07 -6.37 -1.95
N PRO A 259 -0.76 -6.25 -3.25
CA PRO A 259 0.55 -6.61 -3.79
C PRO A 259 1.66 -5.70 -3.24
N VAL A 260 2.91 -5.99 -3.61
CA VAL A 260 4.06 -5.20 -3.15
C VAL A 260 4.01 -3.78 -3.70
N ALA A 261 4.28 -2.80 -2.84
CA ALA A 261 4.38 -1.41 -3.20
C ALA A 261 5.62 -1.15 -4.08
N VAL A 262 5.43 -0.33 -5.13
CA VAL A 262 6.51 0.11 -6.03
C VAL A 262 7.65 0.82 -5.26
N THR A 263 7.37 1.37 -4.09
CA THR A 263 8.37 2.01 -3.23
C THR A 263 9.54 1.08 -2.88
N SER A 264 9.31 -0.23 -2.69
CA SER A 264 10.38 -1.19 -2.45
C SER A 264 11.34 -1.29 -3.64
N TYR A 265 10.82 -1.27 -4.86
CA TYR A 265 11.61 -1.20 -6.10
C TYR A 265 12.36 0.13 -6.24
N ILE A 266 11.73 1.26 -5.90
CA ILE A 266 12.40 2.58 -5.95
C ILE A 266 13.59 2.63 -4.98
N VAL A 267 13.44 2.06 -3.78
CA VAL A 267 14.55 1.94 -2.82
C VAL A 267 15.64 1.01 -3.35
N ALA A 268 15.27 -0.14 -3.92
CA ALA A 268 16.22 -1.06 -4.56
C ALA A 268 17.05 -0.35 -5.66
N GLN A 269 16.39 0.43 -6.52
CA GLN A 269 17.05 1.24 -7.56
C GLN A 269 17.97 2.29 -6.97
N ARG A 270 17.54 3.03 -5.94
CA ARG A 270 18.34 4.07 -5.28
C ARG A 270 19.64 3.52 -4.69
N TYR A 271 19.60 2.32 -4.11
CA TYR A 271 20.76 1.67 -3.50
C TYR A 271 21.50 0.71 -4.45
N ASN A 272 21.09 0.66 -5.73
CA ASN A 272 21.66 -0.21 -6.76
C ASN A 272 21.78 -1.68 -6.32
N THR A 273 20.76 -2.19 -5.63
CA THR A 273 20.72 -3.56 -5.12
C THR A 273 19.37 -4.19 -5.44
N GLN A 274 19.35 -5.47 -5.84
CA GLN A 274 18.11 -6.21 -6.17
C GLN A 274 17.11 -5.49 -7.09
N VAL A 275 17.57 -4.61 -7.97
CA VAL A 275 16.67 -3.80 -8.82
C VAL A 275 15.78 -4.67 -9.69
N ARG A 276 16.36 -5.70 -10.33
CA ARG A 276 15.59 -6.63 -11.16
C ARG A 276 14.67 -7.54 -10.33
N GLU A 277 15.16 -8.06 -9.21
CA GLU A 277 14.38 -8.96 -8.35
C GLU A 277 13.18 -8.25 -7.75
N SER A 278 13.35 -7.05 -7.20
CA SER A 278 12.25 -6.24 -6.66
C SER A 278 11.23 -5.84 -7.73
N SER A 279 11.67 -5.56 -8.96
CA SER A 279 10.77 -5.34 -10.09
C SER A 279 9.93 -6.59 -10.39
N ASP A 280 10.59 -7.75 -10.52
CA ASP A 280 9.93 -9.02 -10.80
C ASP A 280 8.88 -9.35 -9.72
N ILE A 281 9.20 -9.11 -8.44
CA ILE A 281 8.28 -9.30 -7.28
C ILE A 281 7.08 -8.34 -7.33
N VAL A 282 7.30 -7.07 -7.65
CA VAL A 282 6.19 -6.10 -7.77
C VAL A 282 5.22 -6.54 -8.87
N ILE A 283 5.73 -6.97 -10.02
CA ILE A 283 4.91 -7.44 -11.13
C ILE A 283 4.19 -8.74 -10.76
N SER A 284 4.91 -9.75 -10.26
CA SER A 284 4.33 -11.06 -9.94
C SER A 284 3.29 -10.97 -8.83
N SER A 285 3.59 -10.24 -7.74
CA SER A 285 2.63 -10.03 -6.66
C SER A 285 1.39 -9.29 -7.15
N THR A 286 1.53 -8.32 -8.07
CA THR A 286 0.38 -7.62 -8.65
C THR A 286 -0.51 -8.57 -9.44
N VAL A 287 0.08 -9.45 -10.27
CA VAL A 287 -0.67 -10.45 -11.03
C VAL A 287 -1.33 -11.47 -10.08
N PHE A 288 -0.60 -12.03 -9.13
CA PHE A 288 -1.13 -13.01 -8.18
C PHE A 288 -2.15 -12.42 -7.20
N SER A 289 -2.10 -11.12 -6.94
CA SER A 289 -3.10 -10.45 -6.10
C SER A 289 -4.51 -10.55 -6.66
N ILE A 290 -4.69 -10.78 -7.97
CA ILE A 290 -6.01 -11.07 -8.57
C ILE A 290 -6.63 -12.29 -7.90
N ILE A 291 -5.86 -13.37 -7.77
CA ILE A 291 -6.30 -14.63 -7.18
C ILE A 291 -6.49 -14.44 -5.68
N THR A 292 -5.49 -13.88 -4.99
CA THR A 292 -5.54 -13.66 -3.54
C THR A 292 -6.72 -12.78 -3.13
N LEU A 293 -6.94 -11.66 -3.80
CA LEU A 293 -8.05 -10.76 -3.50
C LEU A 293 -9.40 -11.42 -3.81
N THR A 294 -9.50 -12.24 -4.86
CA THR A 294 -10.71 -13.02 -5.13
C THR A 294 -11.04 -13.97 -3.98
N ILE A 295 -10.04 -14.69 -3.46
CA ILE A 295 -10.20 -15.61 -2.32
C ILE A 295 -10.61 -14.81 -1.07
N ILE A 296 -9.90 -13.73 -0.77
CA ILE A 296 -10.15 -12.90 0.41
C ILE A 296 -11.55 -12.26 0.36
N MET A 297 -11.98 -11.78 -0.81
CA MET A 297 -13.34 -11.26 -1.00
C MET A 297 -14.40 -12.35 -0.80
N THR A 298 -14.11 -13.58 -1.21
CA THR A 298 -15.00 -14.73 -0.97
C THR A 298 -15.13 -15.00 0.53
N VAL A 299 -14.01 -15.00 1.25
CA VAL A 299 -13.99 -15.16 2.72
C VAL A 299 -14.76 -14.04 3.40
N ILE A 300 -14.53 -12.78 3.01
CA ILE A 300 -15.23 -11.62 3.61
C ILE A 300 -16.73 -11.68 3.35
N THR A 301 -17.15 -12.04 2.13
CA THR A 301 -18.57 -12.17 1.80
C THR A 301 -19.23 -13.30 2.59
N ALA A 302 -18.51 -14.39 2.86
CA ALA A 302 -19.05 -15.54 3.60
C ALA A 302 -19.13 -15.28 5.12
N PHE A 303 -18.13 -14.64 5.71
CA PHE A 303 -18.01 -14.51 7.16
C PHE A 303 -18.36 -13.12 7.70
N PHE A 304 -18.27 -12.07 6.88
CA PHE A 304 -18.50 -10.67 7.28
C PHE A 304 -19.39 -9.90 6.28
N PRO A 305 -20.54 -10.44 5.84
CA PRO A 305 -21.33 -9.84 4.75
C PRO A 305 -21.79 -8.41 5.04
N GLY A 306 -22.08 -8.08 6.30
CA GLY A 306 -22.54 -6.75 6.72
C GLY A 306 -21.48 -5.64 6.68
N THR A 307 -20.23 -5.96 6.32
CA THR A 307 -19.15 -4.98 6.22
C THR A 307 -19.06 -4.33 4.85
N ILE A 308 -19.61 -4.95 3.82
CA ILE A 308 -19.53 -4.52 2.42
C ILE A 308 -20.49 -3.34 2.19
N ALA A 309 -20.06 -2.32 1.44
CA ALA A 309 -20.92 -1.22 1.04
C ALA A 309 -22.00 -1.72 0.05
N ASN A 310 -23.23 -1.26 0.25
CA ASN A 310 -24.36 -1.53 -0.65
C ASN A 310 -24.19 -0.82 -1.99
#